data_AF-A0A7C9IHE6-F1
#
_entry.id   AF-A0A7C9IHE6-F1
#
_cell.length_a   1.000
_cell.length_b   1.000
_cell.length_c   1.000
_cell.angle_alpha   90.00
_cell.angle_beta   90.00
_cell.angle_gamma   90.00
#
_symmetry.space_group_name_H-M   'P 1'
#
loop_
_entity.id
_entity.type
_entity.pdbx_description
1 polymer ?
#
loop_
_entity_poly.entity_id
_entity_poly.type
_entity_poly.pdbx_seq_one_letter_code
_entity_poly.pdbx_strand_id
1 'polypeptide(L)'
;MTGGRISRDHCTGDVVSSAEYSKCLRYRYTLTRTWDPAGQRLLYIMLNPSTATEAQNDPTIERCQRRAVRLGFGAMRICNLFAWRETSPAALKRAKTPEGPENAAALTEGADWADLILCAWGVHGTHRNADETVLSALSATGRPLYHLGLTKHGQPRHPLYLSYEVKPLLWTRAEGFAAPDGAGGALRKSSTLA
;
A
#
# COMPACT_ATOMS: atom_id res chain seq x y z
N MET A 1 -5.76 -19.91 -13.41
CA MET A 1 -4.31 -19.71 -13.62
C MET A 1 -3.63 -20.24 -12.39
N THR A 2 -2.81 -21.29 -12.53
CA THR A 2 -2.05 -21.87 -11.43
C THR A 2 -1.13 -20.82 -10.82
N GLY A 3 -1.23 -20.65 -9.50
CA GLY A 3 -0.53 -19.65 -8.70
C GLY A 3 0.99 -19.76 -8.79
N GLY A 4 1.67 -18.70 -8.35
CA GLY A 4 3.12 -18.62 -8.34
C GLY A 4 3.67 -17.27 -8.81
N ARG A 5 4.62 -16.77 -8.03
CA ARG A 5 5.40 -15.56 -8.33
C ARG A 5 6.71 -15.93 -9.02
N ILE A 6 7.21 -15.03 -9.86
CA ILE A 6 8.57 -15.07 -10.39
C ILE A 6 9.30 -13.81 -9.93
N SER A 7 10.54 -13.96 -9.48
CA SER A 7 11.39 -12.82 -9.13
C SER A 7 12.24 -12.41 -10.32
N ARG A 8 12.50 -11.11 -10.44
CA ARG A 8 13.55 -10.55 -11.28
C ARG A 8 14.38 -9.61 -10.43
N ASP A 9 15.70 -9.73 -10.55
CA ASP A 9 16.65 -8.99 -9.74
C ASP A 9 17.56 -8.14 -10.62
N HIS A 10 17.99 -7.00 -10.09
CA HIS A 10 18.94 -6.10 -10.73
C HIS A 10 19.82 -5.44 -9.67
N CYS A 11 21.09 -5.21 -10.00
CA CYS A 11 22.01 -4.48 -9.13
C CYS A 11 22.57 -3.27 -9.88
N THR A 12 22.56 -2.10 -9.23
CA THR A 12 23.20 -0.89 -9.75
C THR A 12 24.04 -0.28 -8.64
N GLY A 13 25.37 -0.38 -8.76
CA GLY A 13 26.27 -0.06 -7.64
C GLY A 13 25.92 -0.92 -6.43
N ASP A 14 25.75 -0.26 -5.28
CA ASP A 14 25.40 -0.92 -4.01
C ASP A 14 23.89 -1.15 -3.83
N VAL A 15 23.06 -0.75 -4.80
CA VAL A 15 21.62 -0.92 -4.73
C VAL A 15 21.23 -2.30 -5.28
N VAL A 16 20.72 -3.16 -4.40
CA VAL A 16 20.08 -4.43 -4.76
C VAL A 16 18.59 -4.19 -4.96
N SER A 17 18.08 -4.66 -6.09
CA SER A 17 16.70 -4.42 -6.51
C SER A 17 16.04 -5.72 -6.92
N SER A 18 14.80 -5.94 -6.46
CA SER A 18 14.00 -7.11 -6.85
C SER A 18 12.54 -6.73 -7.13
N ALA A 19 11.91 -7.47 -8.03
CA ALA A 19 10.49 -7.31 -8.35
C ALA A 19 9.83 -8.68 -8.53
N GLU A 20 8.72 -8.90 -7.82
CA GLU A 20 7.94 -10.13 -7.95
C GLU A 20 6.74 -9.92 -8.87
N TYR A 21 6.63 -10.78 -9.86
CA TYR A 21 5.55 -10.75 -10.83
C TYR A 21 4.77 -12.06 -10.82
N SER A 22 3.57 -12.03 -11.39
CA SER A 22 2.96 -13.26 -11.91
C SER A 22 3.73 -13.80 -13.11
N LYS A 23 3.60 -15.10 -13.41
CA LYS A 23 4.18 -15.72 -14.62
C LYS A 23 3.79 -15.03 -15.92
N CYS A 24 2.58 -14.45 -15.99
CA CYS A 24 2.12 -13.72 -17.17
C CYS A 24 2.58 -12.25 -17.21
N LEU A 25 3.36 -11.78 -16.23
CA LEU A 25 3.89 -10.42 -16.10
C LEU A 25 2.86 -9.28 -16.03
N ARG A 26 1.55 -9.59 -16.05
CA ARG A 26 0.46 -8.59 -15.93
C ARG A 26 0.29 -8.06 -14.52
N TYR A 27 0.71 -8.84 -13.52
CA TYR A 27 0.70 -8.46 -12.12
C TYR A 27 2.12 -8.27 -11.59
N ARG A 28 2.37 -7.19 -10.85
CA ARG A 28 3.57 -6.99 -10.02
C ARG A 28 3.12 -6.88 -8.57
N TYR A 29 3.55 -7.83 -7.75
CA TYR A 29 3.15 -7.93 -6.36
C TYR A 29 4.03 -7.08 -5.45
N THR A 30 5.35 -7.12 -5.69
CA THR A 30 6.31 -6.34 -4.92
C THR A 30 7.34 -5.67 -5.81
N LEU A 31 7.91 -4.56 -5.33
CA LEU A 31 9.10 -3.92 -5.88
C LEU A 31 9.97 -3.47 -4.71
N THR A 32 11.16 -4.03 -4.56
CA THR A 32 12.07 -3.73 -3.45
C THR A 32 13.35 -3.06 -3.97
N ARG A 33 13.85 -2.09 -3.20
CA ARG A 33 15.17 -1.48 -3.36
C ARG A 33 15.86 -1.47 -2.00
N THR A 34 17.08 -1.97 -1.94
CA THR A 34 17.90 -1.99 -0.73
C THR A 34 19.24 -1.35 -1.05
N TRP A 35 19.60 -0.29 -0.33
CA TRP A 35 20.89 0.40 -0.43
C TRP A 35 21.72 0.28 0.85
N ASP A 36 21.09 -0.03 1.98
CA ASP A 36 21.74 -0.41 3.23
C ASP A 36 20.96 -1.57 3.86
N PRO A 37 21.47 -2.82 3.76
CA PRO A 37 20.81 -4.00 4.33
C PRO A 37 20.70 -4.00 5.85
N ALA A 38 21.51 -3.22 6.56
CA ALA A 38 21.45 -3.10 8.03
C ALA A 38 20.47 -2.02 8.50
N GLY A 39 20.01 -1.16 7.58
CA GLY A 39 19.08 -0.07 7.87
C GLY A 39 17.62 -0.52 8.01
N GLN A 40 16.80 0.38 8.55
CA GLN A 40 15.36 0.15 8.68
C GLN A 40 14.68 0.07 7.31
N ARG A 41 13.52 -0.61 7.27
CA ARG A 41 12.79 -0.95 6.05
C ARG A 41 11.45 -0.23 5.97
N LEU A 42 11.22 0.49 4.88
CA LEU A 42 9.97 1.21 4.62
C LEU A 42 9.09 0.46 3.62
N LEU A 43 7.89 0.06 4.04
CA LEU A 43 6.87 -0.43 3.12
C LEU A 43 5.95 0.70 2.69
N TYR A 44 5.75 0.86 1.40
CA TYR A 44 4.68 1.68 0.83
C TYR A 44 3.50 0.79 0.41
N ILE A 45 2.28 1.20 0.75
CA ILE A 45 1.03 0.64 0.22
C ILE A 45 0.42 1.64 -0.75
N MET A 46 0.49 1.33 -2.03
CA MET A 46 0.15 2.23 -3.15
C MET A 46 -1.09 1.73 -3.90
N LEU A 47 -1.56 2.45 -4.92
CA LEU A 47 -2.77 2.06 -5.66
C LEU A 47 -2.53 0.83 -6.53
N ASN A 48 -1.66 0.95 -7.52
CA ASN A 48 -1.35 -0.10 -8.48
C ASN A 48 0.04 0.14 -9.13
N PRO A 49 0.72 -0.92 -9.59
CA PRO A 49 1.95 -0.81 -10.36
C PRO A 49 1.78 -0.02 -11.67
N SER A 50 2.73 0.86 -11.96
CA SER A 50 2.91 1.49 -13.28
C SER A 50 4.09 0.85 -14.03
N THR A 51 4.97 1.66 -14.64
CA THR A 51 6.02 1.21 -15.56
C THR A 51 7.32 0.76 -14.89
N ALA A 52 7.54 1.05 -13.61
CA ALA A 52 8.77 0.64 -12.93
C ALA A 52 9.04 -0.88 -13.03
N THR A 53 10.31 -1.24 -13.07
CA THR A 53 10.79 -2.62 -13.06
C THR A 53 11.86 -2.77 -11.99
N GLU A 54 12.40 -3.97 -11.81
CA GLU A 54 13.63 -4.21 -11.04
C GLU A 54 14.80 -3.32 -11.49
N ALA A 55 14.91 -3.01 -12.77
CA ALA A 55 16.03 -2.23 -13.31
C ALA A 55 15.76 -0.72 -13.40
N GLN A 56 14.50 -0.29 -13.49
CA GLN A 56 14.16 1.10 -13.78
C GLN A 56 13.06 1.65 -12.87
N ASN A 57 13.28 2.86 -12.36
CA ASN A 57 12.25 3.62 -11.65
C ASN A 57 11.33 4.36 -12.64
N ASP A 58 10.05 4.44 -12.28
CA ASP A 58 9.14 5.45 -12.80
C ASP A 58 9.15 6.70 -11.86
N PRO A 59 8.52 7.83 -12.22
CA PRO A 59 8.54 9.03 -11.39
C PRO A 59 8.03 8.83 -9.96
N THR A 60 7.08 7.93 -9.75
CA THR A 60 6.53 7.63 -8.43
C THR A 60 7.53 6.83 -7.60
N ILE A 61 8.13 5.79 -8.17
CA ILE A 61 9.13 4.98 -7.48
C ILE A 61 10.38 5.80 -7.15
N GLU A 62 10.81 6.67 -8.07
CA GLU A 62 11.92 7.60 -7.81
C GLU A 62 11.59 8.54 -6.62
N ARG A 63 10.36 9.06 -6.56
CA ARG A 63 9.90 9.89 -5.44
C ARG A 63 9.90 9.12 -4.12
N CYS A 64 9.40 7.89 -4.11
CA CYS A 64 9.37 7.03 -2.93
C CYS A 64 10.79 6.69 -2.45
N GLN A 65 11.70 6.38 -3.37
CA GLN A 65 13.09 6.05 -3.05
C GLN A 65 13.81 7.24 -2.40
N ARG A 66 13.76 8.41 -3.03
CA ARG A 66 14.37 9.63 -2.49
C ARG A 66 13.82 9.98 -1.11
N ARG A 67 12.50 9.82 -0.91
CA ARG A 67 11.87 10.03 0.40
C ARG A 67 12.37 9.04 1.44
N ALA A 68 12.45 7.75 1.11
CA ALA A 68 12.93 6.72 2.02
C ALA A 68 14.39 6.98 2.46
N VAL A 69 15.28 7.30 1.52
CA VAL A 69 16.67 7.70 1.80
C VAL A 69 16.71 8.92 2.71
N ARG A 70 15.94 9.97 2.40
CA ARG A 70 15.88 11.20 3.23
C ARG A 70 15.31 11.01 4.63
N LEU A 71 14.52 9.96 4.83
CA LEU A 71 13.99 9.57 6.14
C LEU A 71 14.94 8.65 6.91
N GLY A 72 16.07 8.25 6.33
CA GLY A 72 17.09 7.42 6.97
C GLY A 72 16.83 5.91 6.89
N PHE A 73 15.93 5.45 6.01
CA PHE A 73 15.75 4.02 5.77
C PHE A 73 16.90 3.46 4.95
N GLY A 74 17.14 2.14 5.07
CA GLY A 74 18.10 1.38 4.28
C GLY A 74 17.48 0.61 3.11
N ALA A 75 16.16 0.41 3.15
CA ALA A 75 15.40 -0.20 2.06
C ALA A 75 13.99 0.34 1.94
N MET A 76 13.42 0.22 0.75
CA MET A 76 11.97 0.36 0.53
C MET A 76 11.39 -0.85 -0.19
N ARG A 77 10.13 -1.16 0.10
CA ARG A 77 9.30 -2.08 -0.67
C ARG A 77 8.00 -1.40 -1.06
N ILE A 78 7.51 -1.67 -2.26
CA ILE A 78 6.21 -1.21 -2.74
C ILE A 78 5.29 -2.42 -2.88
N CYS A 79 4.20 -2.42 -2.12
CA CYS A 79 3.03 -3.25 -2.37
C CYS A 79 1.86 -2.35 -2.80
N ASN A 80 0.80 -2.94 -3.36
CA ASN A 80 -0.30 -2.18 -3.91
C ASN A 80 -1.65 -2.78 -3.52
N LEU A 81 -2.70 -1.95 -3.48
CA LEU A 81 -4.08 -2.41 -3.36
C LEU A 81 -4.44 -3.37 -4.51
N PHE A 82 -3.95 -3.06 -5.71
CA PHE A 82 -4.13 -3.88 -6.91
C PHE A 82 -2.76 -4.23 -7.51
N ALA A 83 -2.47 -5.51 -7.77
CA ALA A 83 -1.21 -5.90 -8.40
C ALA A 83 -1.19 -5.67 -9.92
N TRP A 84 -2.34 -5.40 -10.54
CA TRP A 84 -2.44 -5.20 -12.00
C TRP A 84 -1.62 -3.99 -12.46
N ARG A 85 -0.70 -4.25 -13.40
CA ARG A 85 0.19 -3.23 -13.95
C ARG A 85 -0.54 -2.39 -14.98
N GLU A 86 -0.74 -1.11 -14.67
CA GLU A 86 -1.45 -0.17 -15.52
C GLU A 86 -1.09 1.27 -15.16
N THR A 87 -0.97 2.13 -16.17
CA THR A 87 -0.67 3.56 -15.99
C THR A 87 -1.92 4.39 -15.75
N SER A 88 -3.07 3.94 -16.24
CA SER A 88 -4.35 4.66 -16.16
C SER A 88 -5.28 4.09 -15.09
N PRO A 89 -5.67 4.86 -14.06
CA PRO A 89 -6.67 4.43 -13.09
C PRO A 89 -8.02 4.04 -13.74
N ALA A 90 -8.37 4.66 -14.86
CA ALA A 90 -9.59 4.30 -15.59
C ALA A 90 -9.46 2.93 -16.28
N ALA A 91 -8.28 2.58 -16.79
CA ALA A 91 -8.02 1.26 -17.37
C ALA A 91 -7.89 0.17 -16.29
N LEU A 92 -7.27 0.49 -15.14
CA LEU A 92 -7.21 -0.39 -13.98
C LEU A 92 -8.61 -0.86 -13.56
N LYS A 93 -9.56 0.08 -13.47
CA LYS A 93 -10.95 -0.21 -13.09
C LYS A 93 -11.70 -1.14 -14.05
N ARG A 94 -11.19 -1.32 -15.27
CA ARG A 94 -11.75 -2.26 -16.27
C ARG A 94 -11.15 -3.66 -16.19
N ALA A 95 -10.04 -3.84 -15.45
CA ALA A 95 -9.46 -5.16 -15.28
C ALA A 95 -10.43 -6.05 -14.47
N LYS A 96 -10.57 -7.32 -14.88
CA LYS A 96 -11.52 -8.25 -14.25
C LYS A 96 -11.12 -8.68 -12.84
N THR A 97 -9.82 -8.84 -12.61
CA THR A 97 -9.23 -9.30 -11.34
C THR A 97 -8.01 -8.45 -10.99
N PRO A 98 -8.16 -7.13 -10.77
CA PRO A 98 -7.05 -6.19 -10.64
C PRO A 98 -6.15 -6.47 -9.44
N GLU A 99 -6.69 -7.12 -8.41
CA GLU A 99 -5.96 -7.53 -7.21
C GLU A 99 -4.86 -8.52 -7.59
N GLY A 100 -5.17 -9.52 -8.42
CA GLY A 100 -4.28 -10.62 -8.75
C GLY A 100 -4.23 -11.69 -7.65
N PRO A 101 -3.92 -12.96 -8.00
CA PRO A 101 -4.10 -14.09 -7.10
C PRO A 101 -3.16 -14.09 -5.88
N GLU A 102 -1.95 -13.53 -5.99
CA GLU A 102 -0.94 -13.58 -4.92
C GLU A 102 -0.83 -12.27 -4.11
N ASN A 103 -1.69 -11.29 -4.38
CA ASN A 103 -1.51 -9.94 -3.83
C ASN A 103 -1.77 -9.86 -2.32
N ALA A 104 -2.74 -10.61 -1.83
CA ALA A 104 -3.02 -10.68 -0.39
C ALA A 104 -1.81 -11.21 0.39
N ALA A 105 -1.17 -12.29 -0.09
CA ALA A 105 0.03 -12.83 0.51
C ALA A 105 1.20 -11.83 0.46
N ALA A 106 1.39 -11.14 -0.68
CA ALA A 106 2.43 -10.13 -0.82
C ALA A 106 2.25 -8.92 0.11
N LEU A 107 1.00 -8.54 0.41
CA LEU A 107 0.69 -7.49 1.39
C LEU A 107 1.06 -7.92 2.81
N THR A 108 0.70 -9.15 3.22
CA THR A 108 1.05 -9.70 4.54
C THR A 108 2.56 -9.84 4.70
N GLU A 109 3.23 -10.49 3.74
CA GLU A 109 4.70 -10.64 3.75
C GLU A 109 5.41 -9.28 3.73
N GLY A 110 4.85 -8.29 3.03
CA GLY A 110 5.32 -6.91 3.04
C GLY A 110 5.21 -6.29 4.42
N ALA A 111 4.06 -6.43 5.07
CA ALA A 111 3.80 -5.90 6.41
C ALA A 111 4.74 -6.51 7.44
N ASP A 112 5.01 -7.82 7.38
CA ASP A 112 5.94 -8.51 8.26
C ASP A 112 7.40 -8.06 8.03
N TRP A 113 7.77 -7.84 6.77
CA TRP A 113 9.10 -7.38 6.39
C TRP A 113 9.39 -5.93 6.78
N ALA A 114 8.40 -5.06 6.93
CA ALA A 114 8.64 -3.64 7.16
C ALA A 114 9.14 -3.36 8.58
N ASP A 115 9.70 -2.16 8.80
CA ASP A 115 9.81 -1.52 10.12
C ASP A 115 8.79 -0.37 10.24
N LEU A 116 8.48 0.32 9.13
CA LEU A 116 7.40 1.31 9.02
C LEU A 116 6.51 1.01 7.81
N ILE A 117 5.18 1.08 7.98
CA ILE A 117 4.19 0.90 6.91
C ILE A 117 3.56 2.26 6.58
N LEU A 118 3.77 2.72 5.35
CA LEU A 118 3.29 4.01 4.84
C LEU A 118 2.23 3.80 3.76
N CYS A 119 1.00 4.16 4.08
CA CYS A 119 -0.13 4.11 3.16
C CYS A 119 -0.16 5.36 2.28
N ALA A 120 -0.39 5.20 0.96
CA ALA A 120 -0.33 6.31 0.00
C ALA A 120 -1.07 6.04 -1.35
N TRP A 121 -2.18 5.30 -1.33
CA TRP A 121 -2.92 4.90 -2.54
C TRP A 121 -3.81 5.98 -3.18
N GLY A 122 -4.05 7.12 -2.51
CA GLY A 122 -4.86 8.21 -3.06
C GLY A 122 -6.34 7.90 -3.23
N VAL A 123 -7.06 8.81 -3.90
CA VAL A 123 -8.55 8.81 -3.97
C VAL A 123 -9.17 7.61 -4.68
N HIS A 124 -8.39 6.85 -5.45
CA HIS A 124 -8.91 5.72 -6.24
C HIS A 124 -8.90 4.39 -5.48
N GLY A 125 -8.37 4.35 -4.25
CA GLY A 125 -8.34 3.14 -3.45
C GLY A 125 -9.71 2.59 -3.07
N THR A 126 -10.74 3.45 -3.05
CA THR A 126 -12.14 3.06 -2.77
C THR A 126 -12.75 2.17 -3.84
N HIS A 127 -12.10 2.03 -5.00
CA HIS A 127 -12.56 1.10 -6.02
C HIS A 127 -12.63 -0.32 -5.42
N ARG A 128 -13.80 -0.96 -5.52
CA ARG A 128 -14.03 -2.32 -5.00
C ARG A 128 -13.76 -2.46 -3.50
N ASN A 129 -13.81 -1.36 -2.73
CA ASN A 129 -13.50 -1.30 -1.30
C ASN A 129 -12.10 -1.87 -0.98
N ALA A 130 -11.15 -1.72 -1.92
CA ALA A 130 -9.82 -2.30 -1.76
C ALA A 130 -9.02 -1.61 -0.65
N ASP A 131 -9.20 -0.31 -0.47
CA ASP A 131 -8.63 0.42 0.65
C ASP A 131 -9.11 -0.11 2.01
N GLU A 132 -10.41 -0.24 2.24
CA GLU A 132 -10.96 -0.81 3.48
C GLU A 132 -10.48 -2.25 3.72
N THR A 133 -10.49 -3.08 2.67
CA THR A 133 -10.06 -4.48 2.75
C THR A 133 -8.60 -4.58 3.18
N VAL A 134 -7.72 -3.81 2.53
CA VAL A 134 -6.29 -3.83 2.84
C VAL A 134 -6.01 -3.14 4.18
N LEU A 135 -6.71 -2.05 4.51
CA LEU A 135 -6.56 -1.37 5.79
C LEU A 135 -6.94 -2.29 6.96
N SER A 136 -8.03 -3.04 6.83
CA SER A 136 -8.45 -4.05 7.80
C SER A 136 -7.39 -5.14 7.97
N ALA A 137 -6.89 -5.71 6.87
CA ALA A 137 -5.85 -6.74 6.89
C ALA A 137 -4.54 -6.24 7.53
N LEU A 138 -4.10 -5.03 7.19
CA LEU A 138 -2.90 -4.42 7.77
C LEU A 138 -3.10 -4.09 9.25
N SER A 139 -4.27 -3.58 9.64
CA SER A 139 -4.58 -3.28 11.04
C SER A 139 -4.60 -4.53 11.91
N ALA A 140 -5.05 -5.67 11.36
CA ALA A 140 -5.05 -6.96 12.05
C ALA A 140 -3.63 -7.46 12.41
N THR A 141 -2.59 -6.94 11.78
CA THR A 141 -1.19 -7.25 12.15
C THR A 141 -0.74 -6.57 13.45
N GLY A 142 -1.52 -5.61 13.97
CA GLY A 142 -1.17 -4.81 15.15
C GLY A 142 -0.06 -3.78 14.90
N ARG A 143 0.43 -3.67 13.66
CA ARG A 143 1.50 -2.74 13.30
C ARG A 143 0.95 -1.33 13.08
N PRO A 144 1.63 -0.28 13.57
CA PRO A 144 1.21 1.10 13.32
C PRO A 144 1.26 1.43 11.81
N LEU A 145 0.20 2.04 11.31
CA LEU A 145 0.11 2.51 9.93
C LEU A 145 0.36 4.01 9.89
N TYR A 146 1.03 4.48 8.85
CA TYR A 146 1.35 5.89 8.66
C TYR A 146 0.81 6.41 7.33
N HIS A 147 0.67 7.72 7.21
CA HIS A 147 0.37 8.41 5.96
C HIS A 147 1.14 9.74 5.83
N LEU A 148 1.22 10.29 4.63
CA LEU A 148 1.77 11.64 4.38
C LEU A 148 0.69 12.75 4.39
N GLY A 149 -0.44 12.45 5.00
CA GLY A 149 -1.63 13.31 5.06
C GLY A 149 -2.79 12.70 4.30
N LEU A 150 -4.00 13.11 4.68
CA LEU A 150 -5.25 12.57 4.14
C LEU A 150 -5.90 13.56 3.16
N THR A 151 -6.70 13.02 2.24
CA THR A 151 -7.64 13.80 1.43
C THR A 151 -8.83 14.23 2.27
N LYS A 152 -9.72 15.07 1.73
CA LYS A 152 -10.98 15.46 2.38
C LYS A 152 -11.91 14.27 2.71
N HIS A 153 -11.68 13.13 2.06
CA HIS A 153 -12.47 11.91 2.25
C HIS A 153 -11.67 10.80 2.97
N GLY A 154 -10.54 11.14 3.61
CA GLY A 154 -9.79 10.20 4.44
C GLY A 154 -8.85 9.24 3.69
N GLN A 155 -8.65 9.38 2.38
CA GLN A 155 -7.65 8.55 1.68
C GLN A 155 -6.24 9.11 1.88
N PRO A 156 -5.21 8.26 2.01
CA PRO A 156 -3.84 8.70 2.17
C PRO A 156 -3.34 9.29 0.85
N ARG A 157 -2.75 10.48 0.91
CA ARG A 157 -2.29 11.19 -0.28
C ARG A 157 -1.14 10.47 -0.97
N HIS A 158 -1.17 10.48 -2.30
CA HIS A 158 -0.12 9.90 -3.12
C HIS A 158 1.19 10.71 -3.01
N PRO A 159 2.38 10.09 -2.95
CA PRO A 159 3.63 10.78 -2.60
C PRO A 159 4.17 11.70 -3.70
N LEU A 160 3.81 11.45 -4.97
CA LEU A 160 4.40 12.07 -6.16
C LEU A 160 4.49 13.61 -6.06
N TYR A 161 3.45 14.25 -5.52
CA TYR A 161 3.35 15.71 -5.47
C TYR A 161 3.52 16.31 -4.07
N LEU A 162 3.84 15.51 -3.05
CA LEU A 162 3.99 16.00 -1.67
C LEU A 162 5.43 16.42 -1.40
N SER A 163 5.62 17.58 -0.76
CA SER A 163 6.95 18.05 -0.30
C SER A 163 7.64 16.98 0.54
N TYR A 164 8.96 16.85 0.38
CA TYR A 164 9.78 15.93 1.19
C TYR A 164 9.87 16.35 2.67
N GLU A 165 9.48 17.57 3.01
CA GLU A 165 9.41 18.04 4.40
C GLU A 165 8.26 17.37 5.16
N VAL A 166 7.20 16.95 4.46
CA VAL A 166 6.10 16.20 5.06
C VAL A 166 6.64 14.90 5.63
N LYS A 167 6.48 14.70 6.94
CA LYS A 167 6.88 13.48 7.64
C LYS A 167 5.71 12.49 7.71
N PRO A 168 5.98 11.18 7.79
CA PRO A 168 4.95 10.20 8.11
C PRO A 168 4.23 10.57 9.41
N LEU A 169 2.90 10.59 9.36
CA LEU A 169 2.02 10.79 10.52
C LEU A 169 1.38 9.45 10.85
N LEU A 170 1.29 9.12 12.14
CA LEU A 170 0.58 7.94 12.60
C LEU A 170 -0.89 8.05 12.22
N TRP A 171 -1.43 7.02 11.57
CA TRP A 171 -2.83 6.96 11.19
C TRP A 171 -3.65 6.51 12.40
N THR A 172 -4.30 7.46 13.07
CA THR A 172 -5.09 7.16 14.26
C THR A 172 -6.52 6.75 13.91
N ARG A 173 -7.16 5.99 14.81
CA ARG A 173 -8.53 5.48 14.62
C ARG A 173 -9.57 6.60 14.42
N ALA A 174 -9.32 7.80 14.96
CA ALA A 174 -10.19 8.97 14.79
C ALA A 174 -10.15 9.54 13.36
N GLU A 175 -9.09 9.26 12.60
CA GLU A 175 -8.85 9.83 11.28
C GLU A 175 -9.24 8.87 10.13
N GLY A 176 -9.53 7.59 10.43
CA GLY A 176 -9.58 6.51 9.43
C GLY A 176 -10.79 5.58 9.43
N PHE A 177 -11.70 5.69 10.40
CA PHE A 177 -12.90 4.84 10.43
C PHE A 177 -14.12 5.71 10.71
N ALA A 178 -14.88 6.05 9.67
CA ALA A 178 -16.28 6.35 9.90
C ALA A 178 -16.91 5.07 10.48
N ALA A 179 -17.49 5.15 11.67
CA ALA A 179 -18.23 4.03 12.23
C ALA A 179 -19.27 3.57 11.20
N PRO A 180 -19.56 2.26 11.08
CA PRO A 180 -20.69 1.83 10.27
C PRO A 180 -21.96 2.43 10.90
N ASP A 181 -22.59 3.37 10.18
CA ASP A 181 -23.92 3.85 10.48
C ASP A 181 -24.89 2.67 10.39
N GLY A 182 -25.28 2.09 11.53
CA GLY A 182 -26.23 0.97 11.49
C GLY A 182 -26.30 0.06 12.70
N ALA A 183 -26.42 0.61 13.90
CA ALA A 183 -27.07 -0.11 15.00
C ALA A 183 -27.85 0.88 15.85
N GLY A 184 -28.98 1.33 15.30
CA GLY A 184 -30.04 1.96 16.07
C GLY A 184 -30.56 0.97 17.11
N GLY A 185 -29.93 0.96 18.28
CA GLY A 185 -30.45 0.31 19.47
C GLY A 185 -31.72 1.04 19.90
N ALA A 186 -32.87 0.53 19.48
CA ALA A 186 -34.14 0.91 20.03
C ALA A 186 -34.13 0.61 21.55
N LEU A 187 -34.04 1.67 22.36
CA LEU A 187 -34.37 1.58 23.79
C LEU A 187 -35.85 1.16 23.89
N ARG A 188 -36.08 -0.11 24.20
CA ARG A 188 -37.36 -0.55 24.75
C ARG A 188 -37.55 0.15 26.08
N LYS A 189 -38.54 1.05 26.16
CA LYS A 189 -39.07 1.51 27.44
C LYS A 189 -39.78 0.32 28.09
N SER A 190 -39.21 -0.18 29.18
CA SER A 190 -39.91 -1.07 30.11
C SER A 190 -40.98 -0.25 30.83
N SER A 191 -42.25 -0.51 30.53
CA SER A 191 -43.38 -0.09 31.37
C SER A 191 -43.58 -1.15 32.45
N THR A 192 -43.14 -0.85 33.66
CA THR A 192 -43.58 -1.56 34.86
C THR A 192 -44.92 -1.00 35.29
N LEU A 193 -45.85 -1.92 35.59
CA LEU A 193 -47.16 -1.67 36.18
C LEU A 193 -47.08 -0.88 37.48
N ALA A 194 -47.98 0.09 37.63
CA ALA A 194 -48.78 0.36 38.83
C ALA A 194 -50.09 1.01 38.38
#